data_AF-A0A6L3XUM9-F1
#
_entry.id   AF-A0A6L3XUM9-F1
#
_cell.length_a   1.000
_cell.length_b   1.000
_cell.length_c   1.000
_cell.angle_alpha   90.00
_cell.angle_beta   90.00
_cell.angle_gamma   90.00
#
_symmetry.space_group_name_H-M   'P 1'
#
loop_
_entity.id
_entity.type
_entity.pdbx_description
1 polymer ?
#
loop_
_entity_poly.entity_id
_entity_poly.type
_entity_poly.pdbx_seq_one_letter_code
_entity_poly.pdbx_strand_id
1 'polypeptide(L)' 'MSLWLTHPLLLPSLIVGVTIVLWATSLLPEFITALLFFTAAMTARIAPPEVIFGGFASSAFWLVFSGFVLGG' A
#
# COMPACT_ATOMS: atom_id res chain seq x y z
N MET A 1 -13.51 -9.65 -24.64
CA MET A 1 -13.11 -8.54 -23.75
C MET A 1 -13.56 -8.75 -22.28
N SER A 2 -13.62 -9.99 -21.77
CA SER A 2 -14.04 -10.28 -20.38
C SER A 2 -12.87 -10.70 -19.46
N LEU A 3 -11.79 -11.22 -20.04
CA LEU A 3 -10.61 -11.73 -19.30
C LEU A 3 -9.95 -10.71 -18.36
N TRP A 4 -10.02 -9.41 -18.71
CA TRP A 4 -9.48 -8.36 -17.85
C TRP A 4 -10.28 -8.23 -16.56
N LEU A 5 -11.62 -8.26 -16.62
CA LEU A 5 -12.55 -8.08 -15.47
C LEU A 5 -12.49 -9.23 -14.45
N THR A 6 -12.00 -10.40 -14.86
CA THR A 6 -11.88 -11.58 -13.96
C THR A 6 -10.45 -11.76 -13.46
N HIS A 7 -9.50 -10.90 -13.84
CA HIS A 7 -8.09 -11.12 -13.51
C HIS A 7 -7.87 -11.02 -11.99
N PRO A 8 -7.16 -11.97 -11.35
CA PRO A 8 -6.94 -11.98 -9.91
C PRO A 8 -6.22 -10.72 -9.39
N LEU A 9 -5.52 -10.01 -10.28
CA LEU A 9 -4.79 -8.79 -9.95
C LEU A 9 -5.62 -7.50 -10.03
N LEU A 10 -6.88 -7.55 -10.49
CA LEU A 10 -7.68 -6.34 -10.65
C LEU A 10 -7.94 -5.63 -9.32
N LEU A 11 -8.35 -6.39 -8.30
CA LEU A 11 -8.64 -5.83 -6.99
C LEU A 11 -7.42 -5.14 -6.36
N PRO A 12 -6.23 -5.79 -6.29
CA PRO A 12 -5.02 -5.10 -5.83
C PRO A 12 -4.69 -3.88 -6.67
N SER A 13 -4.78 -3.98 -8.00
CA SER A 13 -4.47 -2.87 -8.90
C SER A 13 -5.39 -1.66 -8.67
N LEU A 14 -6.68 -1.91 -8.43
CA LEU A 14 -7.66 -0.87 -8.14
C LEU A 14 -7.32 -0.16 -6.81
N ILE A 15 -7.03 -0.93 -5.77
CA ILE A 15 -6.70 -0.38 -4.44
C ILE A 15 -5.41 0.43 -4.49
N VAL A 16 -4.38 -0.08 -5.17
CA VAL A 16 -3.13 0.65 -5.41
C VAL A 16 -3.39 1.91 -6.22
N GLY A 17 -4.16 1.84 -7.30
CA GLY A 17 -4.50 2.99 -8.14
C GLY A 17 -5.21 4.09 -7.36
N VAL A 18 -6.21 3.75 -6.55
CA VAL A 18 -6.91 4.70 -5.68
C VAL A 18 -5.96 5.32 -4.65
N THR A 19 -5.09 4.52 -4.03
CA THR A 19 -4.11 4.99 -3.05
C THR A 19 -3.14 6.01 -3.67
N ILE A 20 -2.65 5.74 -4.88
CA ILE A 20 -1.78 6.65 -5.63
C ILE A 20 -2.50 7.96 -5.93
N VAL A 21 -3.77 7.92 -6.37
CA VAL A 21 -4.55 9.14 -6.65
C VAL A 21 -4.75 9.97 -5.37
N LEU A 22 -5.04 9.32 -4.24
CA LEU A 22 -5.19 10.00 -2.95
C LEU A 22 -3.90 10.70 -2.51
N TRP A 23 -2.74 10.06 -2.66
CA TRP A 23 -1.45 10.69 -2.40
C TRP A 23 -1.14 11.81 -3.39
N ALA A 24 -1.33 11.58 -4.69
CA ALA A 24 -1.03 12.55 -5.74
C ALA A 24 -1.89 13.83 -5.61
N THR A 25 -3.11 13.70 -5.11
CA THR A 25 -4.03 14.83 -4.88
C THR A 25 -3.92 15.41 -3.47
N SER A 26 -3.18 14.79 -2.56
CA SER A 26 -3.07 15.18 -1.13
C SER A 26 -4.44 15.37 -0.45
N LEU A 27 -5.48 14.65 -0.91
CA LEU A 27 -6.86 14.84 -0.45
C LEU A 27 -7.05 14.44 1.03
N LEU A 28 -6.19 13.54 1.51
CA LEU A 28 -6.15 13.05 2.88
C LEU A 28 -4.71 13.13 3.41
N PRO A 29 -4.51 13.26 4.74
CA PRO A 29 -3.19 13.13 5.35
C PRO A 29 -2.53 11.80 4.96
N GLU A 30 -1.23 11.83 4.68
CA GLU A 30 -0.50 10.70 4.09
C GLU A 30 -0.60 9.42 4.92
N PHE A 31 -0.53 9.55 6.25
CA PHE A 31 -0.66 8.42 7.18
C PHE A 31 -2.06 7.80 7.14
N ILE A 32 -3.11 8.60 6.97
CA ILE A 32 -4.49 8.11 6.85
C ILE A 32 -4.64 7.32 5.56
N THR A 33 -4.14 7.84 4.44
CA THR A 33 -4.16 7.16 3.14
C THR A 33 -3.44 5.81 3.20
N ALA A 34 -2.28 5.74 3.88
CA ALA A 34 -1.56 4.47 4.10
C ALA A 34 -2.37 3.48 4.96
N LEU A 35 -2.97 3.94 6.06
CA LEU A 35 -3.83 3.09 6.91
C LEU A 35 -5.05 2.58 6.15
N LEU A 36 -5.67 3.40 5.30
CA LEU A 36 -6.77 2.99 4.44
C LEU A 36 -6.33 1.93 3.43
N PHE A 37 -5.16 2.08 2.82
CA PHE A 37 -4.58 1.07 1.94
C PHE A 37 -4.44 -0.28 2.66
N PHE A 38 -3.79 -0.31 3.84
CA PHE A 38 -3.61 -1.55 4.59
C PHE A 38 -4.94 -2.16 5.04
N THR A 39 -5.88 -1.32 5.49
CA THR A 39 -7.22 -1.76 5.92
C THR A 39 -8.00 -2.36 4.76
N ALA A 40 -8.00 -1.70 3.59
CA ALA A 40 -8.67 -2.18 2.40
C ALA A 40 -8.05 -3.49 1.90
N ALA A 41 -6.71 -3.59 1.86
CA ALA A 41 -6.00 -4.78 1.43
C ALA A 41 -6.29 -6.00 2.32
N MET A 42 -6.32 -5.79 3.64
CA MET A 42 -6.66 -6.82 4.62
C MET A 42 -8.13 -7.25 4.54
N THR A 43 -9.05 -6.29 4.47
CA THR A 43 -10.51 -6.58 4.42
C THR A 43 -10.88 -7.30 3.13
N ALA A 44 -10.27 -6.90 2.01
CA ALA A 44 -10.47 -7.55 0.71
C ALA A 44 -9.69 -8.88 0.57
N ARG A 45 -8.92 -9.29 1.60
CA ARG A 45 -8.16 -10.55 1.64
C ARG A 45 -7.28 -10.76 0.41
N ILE A 46 -6.62 -9.71 -0.05
CA ILE A 46 -5.85 -9.71 -1.30
C ILE A 46 -4.62 -10.60 -1.19
N ALA A 47 -4.03 -10.66 0.01
CA ALA A 47 -2.88 -11.48 0.34
C ALA A 47 -2.84 -11.76 1.86
N PRO A 48 -2.00 -12.69 2.32
CA PRO A 48 -1.76 -12.91 3.74
C PRO A 48 -1.16 -11.67 4.45
N PRO A 49 -1.38 -11.51 5.76
CA PRO A 49 -0.86 -10.38 6.53
C PRO A 49 0.66 -10.19 6.41
N GLU A 50 1.43 -11.28 6.41
CA GLU A 50 2.88 -11.28 6.27
C GLU A 50 3.36 -10.71 4.93
N VAL A 51 2.53 -10.80 3.88
CA VAL A 51 2.81 -10.20 2.58
C VAL A 51 2.42 -8.73 2.59
N ILE A 52 1.22 -8.40 3.09
CA ILE A 52 0.69 -7.03 3.12
C ILE A 52 1.58 -6.12 3.98
N PHE A 53 2.03 -6.60 5.14
CA PHE A 53 2.87 -5.87 6.08
C PHE A 53 4.37 -6.17 5.93
N GLY A 54 4.77 -6.96 4.93
CA GLY A 54 6.16 -7.39 4.75
C GLY A 54 7.16 -6.24 4.62
N GLY A 55 6.71 -5.08 4.13
CA GLY A 55 7.52 -3.85 4.07
C GLY A 55 8.03 -3.40 5.44
N PHE A 56 7.28 -3.62 6.51
CA PHE A 56 7.70 -3.29 7.88
C PHE A 56 8.74 -4.25 8.45
N ALA A 57 8.86 -5.47 7.92
CA ALA A 57 9.90 -6.41 8.30
C ALA A 57 11.22 -6.18 7.51
N SER A 58 11.21 -5.31 6.52
CA SER A 58 12.35 -5.09 5.62
C SER A 58 13.48 -4.33 6.32
N SER A 59 14.68 -4.91 6.33
CA SER A 59 15.88 -4.21 6.80
C SER A 59 16.20 -2.99 5.93
N ALA A 60 15.97 -3.06 4.62
CA ALA A 60 16.17 -1.92 3.73
C ALA A 60 15.27 -0.73 4.07
N PHE A 61 14.00 -1.00 4.43
CA PHE A 61 13.07 0.04 4.88
C PHE A 61 13.61 0.74 6.14
N TRP A 62 13.98 -0.03 7.16
CA TRP A 62 14.49 0.52 8.42
C TRP A 62 15.84 1.24 8.27
N LEU A 63 16.71 0.78 7.37
CA LEU A 63 17.96 1.47 7.05
C LEU A 63 17.69 2.86 6.47
N VAL A 64 16.78 2.97 5.49
CA VAL A 64 16.40 4.28 4.91
C VAL A 64 15.74 5.17 5.94
N PHE A 65 14.81 4.63 6.74
CA PHE A 65 14.16 5.36 7.82
C PHE A 65 15.17 5.89 8.85
N SER A 66 16.14 5.07 9.26
CA SER A 66 17.21 5.49 10.18
C SER A 66 18.06 6.63 9.62
N GLY A 67 18.36 6.61 8.32
CA GLY A 67 19.09 7.69 7.64
C GLY A 67 18.30 9.00 7.63
N PHE A 68 16.98 8.94 7.46
CA PHE A 68 16.11 10.12 7.54
C PHE A 68 16.10 10.75 8.94
N VAL A 69 16.05 9.92 10.00
CA VAL A 69 16.06 10.40 11.39
C VAL A 69 17.40 11.03 11.79
N LEU A 70 18.52 10.44 11.34
CA LEU A 70 19.87 10.92 11.69
C LEU A 70 20.33 12.11 10.85
N GLY A 71 19.83 12.23 9.62
CA GLY A 71 20.21 13.31 8.69
C GLY A 71 19.33 14.56 8.76
N GLY A 72 18.20 14.49 9.48
CA GLY A 72 17.30 15.63 9.74
C GLY A 72 17.75 16.54 10.88
#